data_AF-A0A0M8PZL4-F1
#
_entry.id   AF-A0A0M8PZL4-F1
#
_cell.length_a   1.000
_cell.length_b   1.000
_cell.length_c   1.000
_cell.angle_alpha   90.00
_cell.angle_beta   90.00
_cell.angle_gamma   90.00
#
_symmetry.space_group_name_H-M   'P 1'
#
loop_
_entity.id
_entity.type
_entity.pdbx_description
1 polymer ?
#
loop_
_entity_poly.entity_id
_entity_poly.type
_entity_poly.pdbx_seq_one_letter_code
_entity_poly.pdbx_strand_id
1 'polypeptide(L)'
;MNQTIENVALDENTEVAIVTTHLEEDIKLVTCEYNREATLFIDDEDYSLDYEDAADILKCTSGDIRRKMLRGYLRLLTAKIA
;
A
#
# COMPACT_ATOMS: atom_id res chain seq x y z
N MET A 1 -6.79 6.36 -9.78
CA MET A 1 -5.76 5.62 -9.02
C MET A 1 -4.70 5.22 -10.03
N ASN A 2 -3.47 5.68 -9.83
CA ASN A 2 -2.36 5.34 -10.72
C ASN A 2 -1.52 4.26 -10.06
N GLN A 3 -1.17 3.23 -10.83
CA GLN A 3 -0.36 2.11 -10.37
C GLN A 3 0.90 2.00 -11.22
N THR A 4 1.99 1.67 -10.57
CA THR A 4 3.25 1.30 -11.20
C THR A 4 3.60 -0.11 -10.75
N ILE A 5 3.97 -0.96 -11.70
CA ILE A 5 4.38 -2.34 -11.44
C ILE A 5 5.85 -2.44 -11.83
N GLU A 6 6.68 -2.85 -10.89
CA GLU A 6 8.10 -3.13 -11.10
C GLU A 6 8.34 -4.60 -10.81
N ASN A 7 9.00 -5.30 -11.73
CA ASN A 7 9.38 -6.68 -11.50
C ASN A 7 10.83 -6.74 -11.02
N VAL A 8 11.07 -7.43 -9.92
CA VAL A 8 12.36 -7.52 -9.24
C VAL A 8 12.76 -8.98 -9.15
N ALA A 9 13.95 -9.31 -9.65
CA ALA A 9 14.52 -10.63 -9.47
C ALA A 9 14.91 -10.85 -7.99
N LEU A 10 14.34 -11.87 -7.35
CA LEU A 10 14.78 -12.33 -6.03
C LEU A 10 15.97 -13.29 -6.15
N ASP A 11 15.96 -14.14 -7.17
CA ASP A 11 17.03 -15.09 -7.49
C ASP A 11 17.06 -15.40 -8.99
N GLU A 12 17.86 -16.39 -9.40
CA GLU A 12 18.06 -16.80 -10.79
C GLU A 12 16.80 -17.36 -11.49
N ASN A 13 15.79 -17.78 -10.73
CA ASN A 13 14.55 -18.38 -11.24
C ASN A 13 13.27 -17.68 -10.73
N THR A 14 13.39 -16.75 -9.79
CA THR A 14 12.25 -16.09 -9.14
C THR A 14 12.26 -14.58 -9.38
N GLU A 15 11.20 -14.09 -10.01
CA GLU A 15 10.90 -12.68 -10.21
C GLU A 15 9.59 -12.35 -9.50
N VAL A 16 9.56 -11.26 -8.72
CA VAL A 16 8.38 -10.81 -7.99
C VAL A 16 7.93 -9.44 -8.44
N ALA A 17 6.61 -9.24 -8.45
CA ALA A 17 6.02 -7.95 -8.76
C ALA A 17 5.91 -7.09 -7.50
N ILE A 18 6.55 -5.93 -7.52
CA ILE A 18 6.37 -4.85 -6.56
C ILE A 18 5.37 -3.87 -7.17
N VAL A 19 4.23 -3.68 -6.51
CA VAL A 19 3.15 -2.81 -6.99
C VAL A 19 3.10 -1.57 -6.13
N THR A 20 3.35 -0.41 -6.75
CA THR A 20 3.17 0.90 -6.12
C THR A 20 1.82 1.48 -6.54
N THR A 21 0.93 1.72 -5.59
CA THR A 21 -0.38 2.33 -5.79
C THR A 21 -0.40 3.73 -5.20
N HIS A 22 -0.64 4.74 -6.02
CA HIS A 22 -0.81 6.13 -5.58
C HIS A 22 -2.26 6.34 -5.12
N LEU A 23 -2.42 6.54 -3.80
CA LEU A 23 -3.72 6.67 -3.15
C LEU A 23 -4.17 8.14 -3.11
N GLU A 24 -3.28 9.04 -2.70
CA GLU A 24 -3.41 10.51 -2.74
C GLU A 24 -2.05 11.14 -3.13
N GLU A 25 -1.95 12.48 -3.17
CA GLU A 25 -0.73 13.22 -3.56
C GLU A 25 0.49 12.79 -2.74
N ASP A 26 0.32 12.71 -1.42
CA ASP A 26 1.38 12.39 -0.46
C ASP A 26 1.28 10.96 0.10
N ILE A 27 0.40 10.12 -0.47
CA ILE A 27 0.09 8.80 0.09
C ILE A 27 0.24 7.71 -0.96
N LYS A 28 1.17 6.79 -0.70
CA LYS A 28 1.48 5.67 -1.59
C LYS A 28 1.48 4.37 -0.81
N LEU A 29 1.00 3.32 -1.45
CA LEU A 29 1.04 1.97 -0.90
C LEU A 29 1.88 1.09 -1.82
N VAL A 30 2.94 0.51 -1.28
CA VAL A 30 3.80 -0.46 -1.96
C VAL A 30 3.47 -1.84 -1.43
N THR A 31 3.22 -2.80 -2.32
CA THR A 31 2.87 -4.18 -1.96
C THR A 31 3.68 -5.19 -2.75
N CYS A 32 4.08 -6.29 -2.09
CA CYS A 32 4.62 -7.50 -2.70
C CYS A 32 3.73 -8.69 -2.29
N GLU A 33 2.92 -9.20 -3.23
CA GLU A 33 2.01 -10.32 -2.95
C GLU A 33 2.77 -11.60 -2.59
N TYR A 34 3.87 -11.87 -3.31
CA TYR A 34 4.67 -13.07 -3.13
C TYR A 34 5.22 -13.19 -1.70
N ASN A 35 5.76 -12.08 -1.16
CA ASN A 35 6.28 -12.04 0.21
C ASN A 35 5.20 -11.74 1.27
N ARG A 36 3.97 -11.40 0.87
CA ARG A 36 2.94 -10.82 1.74
C ARG A 36 3.47 -9.62 2.54
N GLU A 37 4.19 -8.75 1.86
CA GLU A 37 4.75 -7.52 2.44
C GLU A 37 3.99 -6.31 1.91
N ALA A 38 3.78 -5.33 2.78
CA ALA A 38 3.19 -4.05 2.39
C ALA A 38 3.80 -2.90 3.21
N THR A 39 4.04 -1.79 2.54
CA THR A 39 4.54 -0.56 3.15
C THR A 39 3.70 0.62 2.67
N LEU A 40 3.17 1.36 3.63
CA LEU A 40 2.41 2.57 3.39
C LEU A 40 3.31 3.77 3.64
N PHE A 41 3.42 4.63 2.64
CA PHE A 41 4.15 5.89 2.70
C PHE A 41 3.14 7.01 2.88
N ILE A 42 3.30 7.80 3.93
CA ILE A 42 2.55 9.02 4.17
C ILE A 42 3.58 10.12 4.41
N ASP A 43 3.58 11.14 3.55
CA ASP A 43 4.61 12.19 3.55
C ASP A 43 6.02 11.57 3.44
N ASP A 44 6.91 11.84 4.41
CA ASP A 44 8.29 11.33 4.48
C ASP A 44 8.43 10.11 5.42
N GLU A 45 7.31 9.54 5.90
CA GLU A 45 7.31 8.40 6.82
C GLU A 45 6.85 7.11 6.15
N ASP A 46 7.50 6.00 6.50
CA ASP A 46 7.15 4.65 6.06
C ASP A 46 6.58 3.81 7.20
N TYR A 47 5.47 3.12 6.89
CA TYR A 47 4.75 2.28 7.83
C TYR A 47 4.63 0.87 7.27
N SER A 48 5.26 -0.10 7.96
CA SER A 48 5.04 -1.51 7.66
C SER A 48 3.60 -1.89 7.99
N LEU A 49 2.90 -2.48 7.02
CA LEU A 49 1.54 -2.97 7.17
C LEU A 49 1.48 -4.48 7.05
N ASP A 50 0.51 -5.07 7.74
CA ASP A 50 0.08 -6.42 7.42
C ASP A 50 -0.53 -6.42 6.01
N TYR A 51 -0.21 -7.45 5.23
CA TYR A 51 -0.70 -7.54 3.85
C TYR A 51 -2.23 -7.52 3.74
N GLU A 52 -2.93 -8.00 4.77
CA GLU A 52 -4.40 -7.98 4.83
C GLU A 52 -4.95 -6.55 4.96
N ASP A 53 -4.33 -5.72 5.80
CA ASP A 53 -4.67 -4.30 5.92
C ASP A 53 -4.40 -3.57 4.59
N ALA A 54 -3.29 -3.88 3.92
CA ALA A 54 -2.98 -3.33 2.61
C ALA A 54 -3.98 -3.77 1.53
N ALA A 55 -4.39 -5.04 1.54
CA ALA A 55 -5.42 -5.56 0.64
C ALA A 55 -6.77 -4.88 0.88
N ASP A 56 -7.09 -4.57 2.13
CA ASP A 56 -8.31 -3.84 2.47
C ASP A 56 -8.22 -2.36 2.08
N ILE A 57 -7.05 -1.73 2.14
CA ILE A 57 -6.81 -0.39 1.57
C ILE A 57 -7.00 -0.40 0.04
N LEU A 58 -6.39 -1.37 -0.66
CA LEU A 58 -6.53 -1.50 -2.13
C LEU A 58 -7.95 -1.83 -2.55
N LYS A 59 -8.60 -2.73 -1.80
CA LYS A 59 -10.04 -2.94 -1.94
C LYS A 59 -10.69 -1.61 -1.76
N CYS A 60 -10.41 -0.83 -0.70
CA CYS A 60 -10.95 0.49 -0.40
C CYS A 60 -10.70 1.56 -1.47
N THR A 61 -9.72 1.46 -2.35
CA THR A 61 -9.49 2.51 -3.36
C THR A 61 -10.17 2.25 -4.70
N SER A 62 -10.63 1.03 -4.96
CA SER A 62 -11.30 0.64 -6.21
C SER A 62 -12.80 1.02 -6.34
N GLY A 63 -13.34 1.91 -5.50
CA GLY A 63 -14.79 2.17 -5.44
C GLY A 63 -15.15 3.58 -4.93
N ASP A 64 -16.33 4.07 -5.33
CA ASP A 64 -16.70 5.50 -5.22
C ASP A 64 -16.92 6.05 -3.79
N ILE A 65 -17.08 5.20 -2.78
CA ILE A 65 -17.47 5.60 -1.41
C ILE A 65 -16.32 6.25 -0.59
N ARG A 66 -15.07 6.28 -1.10
CA ARG A 66 -13.89 6.00 -0.26
C ARG A 66 -12.90 7.08 0.14
N ARG A 67 -12.85 8.29 -0.44
CA ARG A 67 -11.83 9.29 -0.02
C ARG A 67 -11.93 9.70 1.46
N LYS A 68 -13.14 9.84 2.01
CA LYS A 68 -13.33 10.19 3.44
C LYS A 68 -13.02 9.02 4.39
N MET A 69 -13.34 7.78 3.99
CA MET A 69 -13.03 6.60 4.80
C MET A 69 -11.53 6.28 4.79
N LEU A 70 -10.86 6.41 3.64
CA LEU A 70 -9.41 6.23 3.53
C LEU A 70 -8.68 7.16 4.50
N ARG A 71 -9.00 8.46 4.50
CA ARG A 71 -8.42 9.42 5.45
C ARG A 71 -8.72 9.08 6.91
N GLY A 72 -9.92 8.57 7.21
CA GLY A 72 -10.29 8.12 8.56
C GLY A 72 -9.47 6.90 9.00
N TYR A 73 -9.31 5.92 8.11
CA TYR A 73 -8.55 4.69 8.35
C TYR A 73 -7.06 4.96 8.50
N LEU A 74 -6.49 5.81 7.64
CA LEU A 74 -5.09 6.25 7.73
C LEU A 74 -4.79 6.99 9.04
N ARG A 75 -5.72 7.83 9.52
CA ARG A 75 -5.60 8.49 10.83
C ARG A 75 -5.62 7.52 12.01
N LEU A 76 -6.40 6.44 11.92
CA LEU A 76 -6.44 5.41 12.95
C LEU A 76 -5.15 4.58 12.95
N LEU A 77 -4.61 4.28 11.76
CA LEU A 77 -3.33 3.58 11.59
C LEU A 77 -2.16 4.38 12.17
N THR A 78 -2.03 5.66 11.79
CA THR A 78 -0.95 6.51 12.33
C THR A 78 -1.07 6.69 13.85
N ALA A 79 -2.29 6.80 14.39
CA ALA A 79 -2.52 6.88 15.84
C ALA A 79 -2.24 5.57 16.61
N LYS A 80 -2.20 4.42 15.93
CA LYS A 80 -1.87 3.11 16.54
C LYS A 80 -0.35 2.85 16.56
N ILE A 81 0.39 3.55 15.70
CA ILE A 81 1.83 3.37 15.51
C ILE A 81 2.65 4.41 16.31
N ALA A 82 2.05 5.54 16.70
CA ALA A 82 2.61 6.54 17.63
C ALA A 82 2.47 6.14 19.11
#